data_AF-A0A2N2LUW9-F1
#
_entry.id   AF-A0A2N2LUW9-F1
#
_cell.length_a   1.000
_cell.length_b   1.000
_cell.length_c   1.000
_cell.angle_alpha   90.00
_cell.angle_beta   90.00
_cell.angle_gamma   90.00
#
_symmetry.space_group_name_H-M   'P 1'
#
loop_
_entity.id
_entity.type
_entity.pdbx_description
1 polymer ?
#
loop_
_entity_poly.entity_id
_entity_poly.type
_entity_poly.pdbx_seq_one_letter_code
_entity_poly.pdbx_strand_id
1 'polypeptide(L)'
;MPLPVAYTEELLGQYMHSELGKVAEVLKLENPVGDAGAYQEAVNDVLLELGVQDIGSVSDLRKVRILAKLFAFQMAANKLAAVYDVSADGESYHRSQMVDHVHKAITSILSECMAIGMFGYSASIQTIEFLNDPYNYPKDMEV
;
A
#
# COMPACT_ATOMS: atom_id res chain seq x y z
N MET A 1 -10.36 11.20 -6.84
CA MET A 1 -9.77 12.50 -7.24
C MET A 1 -9.30 12.41 -8.70
N PRO A 2 -9.51 13.43 -9.55
CA PRO A 2 -8.96 13.46 -10.91
C PRO A 2 -7.42 13.36 -10.90
N LEU A 3 -6.81 12.83 -11.97
CA LEU A 3 -5.35 12.78 -12.10
C LEU A 3 -4.82 14.19 -12.39
N PRO A 4 -4.03 14.79 -11.48
CA PRO A 4 -3.41 16.08 -11.76
C PRO A 4 -2.22 15.92 -12.71
N VAL A 5 -1.85 17.00 -13.39
CA VAL A 5 -0.69 17.03 -14.30
C VAL A 5 0.62 16.91 -13.51
N ALA A 6 0.65 17.44 -12.30
CA ALA A 6 1.70 17.25 -11.30
C ALA A 6 1.06 17.21 -9.91
N TYR A 7 1.65 16.46 -9.00
CA TYR A 7 1.25 16.50 -7.60
C TYR A 7 1.94 17.67 -6.89
N THR A 8 1.26 18.24 -5.89
CA THR A 8 1.88 18.97 -4.79
C THR A 8 1.72 18.13 -3.53
N GLU A 9 2.46 18.43 -2.47
CA GLU A 9 2.39 17.75 -1.17
C GLU A 9 0.96 17.78 -0.61
N GLU A 10 0.27 18.91 -0.77
CA GLU A 10 -1.12 19.08 -0.37
C GLU A 10 -2.05 18.17 -1.18
N LEU A 11 -1.93 18.16 -2.51
CA LEU A 11 -2.74 17.29 -3.38
C LEU A 11 -2.44 15.80 -3.13
N LEU A 12 -1.21 15.47 -2.74
CA LEU A 12 -0.81 14.12 -2.39
C LEU A 12 -1.45 13.68 -1.07
N GLY A 13 -1.46 14.56 -0.05
CA GLY A 13 -2.17 14.29 1.21
C GLY A 13 -3.69 14.14 1.02
N GLN A 14 -4.30 14.97 0.18
CA GLN A 14 -5.72 14.80 -0.19
C GLN A 14 -5.98 13.46 -0.90
N TYR A 15 -5.06 13.06 -1.78
CA TYR A 15 -5.12 11.75 -2.42
C TYR A 15 -5.04 10.61 -1.40
N MET A 16 -4.06 10.64 -0.49
CA MET A 16 -3.92 9.66 0.60
C MET A 16 -5.18 9.56 1.47
N HIS A 17 -5.77 10.70 1.85
CA HIS A 17 -7.01 10.74 2.61
C HIS A 17 -8.17 10.09 1.85
N SER A 18 -8.30 10.37 0.54
CA SER A 18 -9.34 9.78 -0.30
C SER A 18 -9.21 8.27 -0.46
N GLU A 19 -7.98 7.73 -0.47
CA GLU A 19 -7.72 6.30 -0.60
C GLU A 19 -8.00 5.53 0.70
N LEU A 20 -7.82 6.17 1.87
CA LEU A 20 -8.18 5.58 3.15
C LEU A 20 -9.71 5.53 3.37
N GLY A 21 -10.44 6.49 2.83
CA GLY A 21 -11.91 6.54 2.92
C GLY A 21 -12.42 6.37 4.35
N LYS A 22 -13.24 5.35 4.60
CA LYS A 22 -13.82 5.04 5.92
C LYS A 22 -12.77 4.78 7.01
N VAL A 23 -11.57 4.33 6.66
CA VAL A 23 -10.48 4.14 7.63
C VAL A 23 -10.03 5.48 8.21
N ALA A 24 -9.97 6.53 7.37
CA ALA A 24 -9.63 7.87 7.82
C ALA A 24 -10.72 8.45 8.75
N GLU A 25 -11.99 8.20 8.46
CA GLU A 25 -13.11 8.62 9.31
C GLU A 25 -13.04 7.99 10.71
N VAL A 26 -12.82 6.67 10.78
CA VAL A 26 -12.74 5.95 12.07
C VAL A 26 -11.51 6.39 12.88
N LEU A 27 -10.37 6.59 12.21
CA LEU A 27 -9.16 7.09 12.83
C LEU A 27 -9.21 8.60 13.14
N LYS A 28 -10.31 9.28 12.79
CA LYS A 28 -10.49 10.73 12.94
C LYS A 28 -9.31 11.51 12.37
N LEU A 29 -8.82 11.08 11.21
CA LEU A 29 -7.76 11.78 10.49
C LEU A 29 -8.37 13.03 9.85
N GLU A 30 -8.13 14.18 10.46
CA GLU A 30 -8.63 15.45 9.94
C GLU A 30 -7.85 15.88 8.69
N ASN A 31 -8.57 16.51 7.77
CA ASN A 31 -8.06 17.24 6.62
C ASN A 31 -8.36 18.73 6.90
N PRO A 32 -7.34 19.55 7.19
CA PRO A 32 -6.48 20.07 6.13
C PRO A 32 -5.02 19.63 6.22
N VAL A 33 -4.42 19.41 5.05
CA VAL A 33 -2.98 19.16 4.86
C VAL A 33 -2.26 20.52 4.87
N GLY A 34 -2.02 21.10 6.05
CA GLY A 34 -1.32 22.37 6.18
C GLY A 34 -0.82 22.63 7.60
N ASP A 35 0.48 22.89 7.71
CA ASP A 35 1.35 23.19 8.87
C ASP A 35 1.60 22.13 9.97
N ALA A 36 0.78 21.09 10.08
CA ALA A 36 1.11 19.86 10.86
C ALA A 36 0.14 18.71 10.53
N GLY A 37 -0.27 18.59 9.26
CA GLY A 37 -1.35 17.68 8.86
C GLY A 37 -1.04 16.22 9.19
N ALA A 38 -2.08 15.41 9.46
CA ALA A 38 -1.94 14.01 9.83
C ALA A 38 -1.15 13.15 8.81
N TYR A 39 -1.00 13.65 7.57
CA TYR A 39 -0.35 12.99 6.44
C TYR A 39 1.06 13.51 6.13
N GLN A 40 1.55 14.55 6.84
CA GLN A 40 2.80 15.21 6.49
C GLN A 40 4.00 14.26 6.55
N GLU A 41 4.09 13.43 7.59
CA GLU A 41 5.12 12.39 7.70
C GLU A 41 5.03 11.38 6.55
N ALA A 42 3.83 10.91 6.21
CA ALA A 42 3.64 9.99 5.10
C ALA A 42 4.01 10.61 3.75
N VAL A 43 3.79 11.92 3.56
CA VAL A 43 4.23 12.65 2.36
C VAL A 43 5.75 12.78 2.33
N ASN A 44 6.39 13.06 3.47
CA ASN A 44 7.85 13.11 3.58
C ASN A 44 8.47 11.74 3.29
N ASP A 45 7.88 10.64 3.75
CA ASP A 45 8.35 9.29 3.46
C ASP A 45 8.29 8.98 1.96
N VAL A 46 7.24 9.45 1.25
CA VAL A 46 7.16 9.34 -0.21
C VAL A 46 8.30 10.12 -0.89
N LEU A 47 8.57 11.34 -0.44
CA LEU A 47 9.66 12.17 -0.97
C LEU A 47 11.03 11.50 -0.77
N LEU A 48 11.25 10.93 0.42
CA LEU A 48 12.47 10.20 0.75
C LEU A 48 12.67 8.96 -0.13
N GLU A 49 11.62 8.16 -0.32
CA GLU A 49 11.69 6.94 -1.15
C GLU A 49 11.91 7.26 -2.63
N LEU A 50 11.37 8.39 -3.10
CA LEU A 50 11.60 8.89 -4.46
C LEU A 50 12.95 9.60 -4.61
N GLY A 51 13.64 9.92 -3.51
CA GLY A 51 14.91 10.65 -3.52
C GLY A 51 14.78 12.09 -3.99
N VAL A 52 13.62 12.72 -3.81
CA VAL A 52 13.34 14.10 -4.25
C VAL A 52 12.99 15.00 -3.06
N GLN A 53 13.22 16.30 -3.19
CA GLN A 53 12.82 17.30 -2.19
C GLN A 53 11.45 17.92 -2.46
N ASP A 54 10.98 17.82 -3.70
CA ASP A 54 9.73 18.39 -4.18
C ASP A 54 9.04 17.36 -5.10
N ILE A 55 7.81 16.99 -4.76
CA ILE A 55 7.05 15.99 -5.51
C ILE A 55 6.67 16.47 -6.92
N GLY A 56 6.63 17.79 -7.14
CA GLY A 56 6.36 18.41 -8.43
C GLY A 56 7.42 18.10 -9.49
N SER A 57 8.61 17.68 -9.06
CA SER A 57 9.70 17.26 -9.95
C SER A 57 9.54 15.85 -10.52
N VAL A 58 8.59 15.06 -10.02
CA VAL A 58 8.43 13.64 -10.36
C VAL A 58 7.51 13.45 -11.56
N SER A 59 8.03 12.88 -12.64
CA SER A 59 7.25 12.62 -13.86
C SER A 59 6.44 11.33 -13.81
N ASP A 60 6.88 10.35 -13.02
CA ASP A 60 6.18 9.06 -12.89
C ASP A 60 5.09 9.14 -11.81
N LEU A 61 3.94 9.71 -12.21
CA LEU A 61 2.78 9.88 -11.33
C LEU A 61 2.22 8.54 -10.82
N ARG A 62 2.48 7.44 -11.53
CA ARG A 62 2.03 6.10 -11.12
C ARG A 62 2.82 5.63 -9.89
N LYS A 63 4.14 5.82 -9.89
CA LYS A 63 4.99 5.54 -8.73
C LYS A 63 4.61 6.40 -7.53
N VAL A 64 4.41 7.70 -7.75
CA VAL A 64 3.97 8.64 -6.70
C VAL A 64 2.69 8.16 -6.01
N ARG A 65 1.68 7.77 -6.79
CA ARG A 65 0.39 7.30 -6.25
C ARG A 65 0.52 6.02 -5.44
N ILE A 66 1.30 5.07 -5.91
CA ILE A 66 1.42 3.77 -5.26
C ILE A 66 2.21 3.87 -3.96
N LEU A 67 3.29 4.65 -3.94
CA LEU A 67 3.98 4.99 -2.70
C LEU A 67 3.08 5.74 -1.72
N ALA A 68 2.34 6.73 -2.22
CA ALA A 68 1.42 7.48 -1.37
C ALA A 68 0.35 6.60 -0.73
N LYS A 69 -0.22 5.64 -1.48
CA LYS A 69 -1.12 4.63 -0.92
C LYS A 69 -0.42 3.80 0.15
N LEU A 70 0.77 3.29 -0.15
CA LEU A 70 1.52 2.42 0.76
C LEU A 70 1.74 3.11 2.11
N PHE A 71 2.31 4.32 2.10
CA PHE A 71 2.60 5.06 3.32
C PHE A 71 1.33 5.52 4.05
N ALA A 72 0.25 5.87 3.34
CA ALA A 72 -1.03 6.18 3.98
C ALA A 72 -1.61 4.98 4.75
N PHE A 73 -1.55 3.78 4.15
CA PHE A 73 -2.03 2.56 4.82
C PHE A 73 -1.10 2.08 5.93
N GLN A 74 0.23 2.25 5.80
CA GLN A 74 1.18 1.97 6.88
C GLN A 74 0.97 2.91 8.07
N MET A 75 0.77 4.20 7.82
CA MET A 75 0.41 5.17 8.85
C MET A 75 -0.90 4.78 9.54
N ALA A 76 -1.92 4.38 8.79
CA ALA A 76 -3.19 3.90 9.34
C ALA A 76 -3.00 2.64 10.20
N ALA A 77 -2.16 1.69 9.76
CA ALA A 77 -1.82 0.50 10.53
C ALA A 77 -1.13 0.85 11.86
N ASN A 78 -0.17 1.77 11.85
CA ASN A 78 0.53 2.22 13.06
C ASN A 78 -0.44 2.89 14.05
N LYS A 79 -1.36 3.73 13.55
CA LYS A 79 -2.38 4.36 14.39
C LYS A 79 -3.39 3.34 14.94
N LEU A 80 -3.80 2.34 14.16
CA LEU A 80 -4.64 1.25 14.64
C LEU A 80 -3.95 0.40 15.70
N ALA A 81 -2.64 0.15 15.56
CA ALA A 81 -1.84 -0.58 16.55
C ALA A 81 -1.72 0.18 17.88
N ALA A 82 -1.66 1.51 17.86
CA ALA A 82 -1.65 2.33 19.09
C ALA A 82 -2.99 2.33 19.84
N VAL A 83 -4.10 2.01 19.16
CA VAL A 83 -5.46 1.93 19.73
C VAL A 83 -5.74 0.56 20.36
N TYR A 84 -4.74 -0.34 20.39
CA TYR A 84 -4.89 -1.74 20.78
C TYR A 84 -5.10 -1.98 22.29
N ASP A 85 -5.10 -0.94 23.13
CA ASP A 85 -5.36 -1.11 24.57
C ASP A 85 -6.83 -0.85 24.93
N VAL A 86 -7.50 -1.91 25.38
CA VAL A 86 -8.77 -1.96 26.15
C VAL A 86 -10.07 -1.62 25.41
N SER A 87 -10.85 -2.64 25.00
CA SER A 87 -12.26 -2.77 25.43
C SER A 87 -12.89 -4.12 25.01
N ALA A 88 -13.71 -4.68 25.91
CA ALA A 88 -14.37 -5.98 25.82
C ALA A 88 -15.82 -5.90 25.29
N ASP A 89 -16.18 -4.80 24.61
CA ASP A 89 -17.58 -4.46 24.30
C ASP A 89 -17.85 -4.37 22.79
N GLY A 90 -17.82 -5.50 22.07
CA GLY A 90 -18.38 -5.63 20.71
C GLY A 90 -17.66 -4.87 19.56
N GLU A 91 -16.98 -3.76 19.84
CA GLU A 91 -16.16 -2.99 18.89
C GLU A 91 -14.91 -3.76 18.44
N SER A 92 -14.52 -4.80 19.18
CA SER A 92 -13.39 -5.67 18.87
C SER A 92 -13.56 -6.37 17.52
N TYR A 93 -14.80 -6.73 17.12
CA TYR A 93 -15.08 -7.37 15.83
C TYR A 93 -14.98 -6.41 14.64
N HIS A 94 -15.40 -5.16 14.79
CA HIS A 94 -15.27 -4.17 13.71
C HIS A 94 -13.83 -3.68 13.56
N ARG A 95 -13.07 -3.56 14.65
CA ARG A 95 -11.65 -3.19 14.62
C ARG A 95 -10.76 -4.30 14.03
N SER A 96 -11.02 -5.58 14.34
CA SER A 96 -10.29 -6.69 13.71
C SER A 96 -10.53 -6.74 12.20
N GLN A 97 -11.77 -6.50 11.75
CA GLN A 97 -12.08 -6.37 10.32
C GLN A 97 -11.34 -5.21 9.66
N MET A 98 -11.16 -4.08 10.36
CA MET A 98 -10.40 -2.94 9.84
C MET A 98 -8.90 -3.23 9.75
N VAL A 99 -8.31 -3.86 10.77
CA VAL A 99 -6.89 -4.26 10.74
C VAL A 99 -6.64 -5.26 9.60
N ASP A 100 -7.52 -6.26 9.45
CA ASP A 100 -7.45 -7.22 8.34
C ASP A 100 -7.60 -6.53 6.98
N HIS A 101 -8.51 -5.55 6.87
CA HIS A 101 -8.67 -4.77 5.66
C HIS A 101 -7.41 -3.97 5.31
N VAL A 102 -6.82 -3.28 6.30
CA VAL A 102 -5.58 -2.50 6.12
C VAL A 102 -4.42 -3.41 5.72
N HIS A 103 -4.23 -4.56 6.36
CA HIS A 103 -3.18 -5.51 6.00
C HIS A 103 -3.37 -6.10 4.59
N LYS A 104 -4.60 -6.45 4.20
CA LYS A 104 -4.90 -6.91 2.84
C LYS A 104 -4.61 -5.81 1.81
N ALA A 105 -4.98 -4.56 2.10
CA ALA A 105 -4.69 -3.43 1.25
C ALA A 105 -3.17 -3.23 1.07
N ILE A 106 -2.39 -3.25 2.15
CA ILE A 106 -0.92 -3.15 2.09
C ILE A 106 -0.35 -4.28 1.23
N THR A 107 -0.78 -5.53 1.43
CA THR A 107 -0.29 -6.67 0.65
C THR A 107 -0.57 -6.53 -0.85
N SER A 108 -1.78 -6.06 -1.20
CA SER A 108 -2.15 -5.75 -2.58
C SER A 108 -1.28 -4.64 -3.16
N ILE A 109 -1.08 -3.54 -2.42
CA ILE A 109 -0.24 -2.42 -2.88
C ILE A 109 1.20 -2.88 -3.08
N LEU A 110 1.76 -3.71 -2.20
CA LEU A 110 3.11 -4.26 -2.36
C LEU A 110 3.23 -5.09 -3.63
N SER A 111 2.20 -5.86 -4.00
CA SER A 111 2.18 -6.57 -5.28
C SER A 111 2.16 -5.64 -6.49
N GLU A 112 1.47 -4.50 -6.40
CA GLU A 112 1.50 -3.46 -7.43
C GLU A 112 2.87 -2.78 -7.51
N CYS A 113 3.52 -2.53 -6.36
CA CYS A 113 4.89 -2.03 -6.31
C CYS A 113 5.87 -2.96 -7.01
N MET A 114 5.73 -4.27 -6.78
CA MET A 114 6.53 -5.30 -7.46
C MET A 114 6.29 -5.29 -8.97
N ALA A 115 5.03 -5.17 -9.41
CA ALA A 115 4.69 -5.13 -10.84
C ALA A 115 5.29 -3.92 -11.58
N ILE A 116 5.59 -2.83 -10.87
CA ILE A 116 6.17 -1.60 -11.45
C ILE A 116 7.71 -1.58 -11.29
N GLY A 117 8.30 -2.62 -10.69
CA GLY A 117 9.73 -2.75 -10.50
C GLY A 117 10.32 -1.74 -9.50
N MET A 118 9.50 -1.31 -8.55
CA MET A 118 9.86 -0.25 -7.60
C MET A 118 10.79 -0.75 -6.49
N PHE A 119 10.61 -2.00 -6.07
CA PHE A 119 11.57 -2.74 -5.25
C PHE A 119 12.29 -3.70 -6.18
N GLY A 120 13.62 -3.69 -6.22
CA GLY A 120 14.48 -4.42 -7.16
C GLY A 120 14.42 -5.95 -7.12
N TYR A 121 13.27 -6.54 -6.76
CA TYR A 121 13.02 -7.96 -6.82
C TYR A 121 12.46 -8.32 -8.20
N SER A 122 13.28 -9.01 -8.99
CA SER A 122 12.82 -9.67 -10.20
C SER A 122 11.98 -10.90 -9.82
N ALA A 123 10.76 -10.98 -10.32
CA ALA A 123 10.01 -12.23 -10.33
C ALA A 123 10.63 -13.12 -11.42
N SER A 124 11.61 -13.96 -11.05
CA SER A 124 12.08 -15.01 -11.95
C SER A 124 11.09 -16.16 -11.92
N ILE A 125 10.40 -16.41 -13.04
CA ILE A 125 9.65 -17.64 -13.23
C ILE A 125 10.68 -18.76 -13.41
N GLN A 126 10.94 -19.53 -12.36
CA GLN A 126 11.71 -20.75 -12.49
C GLN A 126 10.75 -21.88 -12.83
N THR A 127 10.93 -22.51 -13.99
CA THR A 127 10.27 -23.78 -14.30
C THR A 127 10.82 -24.83 -13.34
N ILE A 128 10.00 -25.27 -12.38
CA ILE A 128 10.33 -26.41 -11.53
C ILE A 128 10.15 -27.66 -12.40
N GLU A 129 11.26 -28.17 -12.95
CA GLU A 129 11.27 -29.50 -13.54
C GLU A 129 11.31 -30.52 -12.40
N PHE A 130 10.20 -31.24 -12.22
CA PHE A 130 10.15 -32.37 -11.31
C PHE A 130 10.95 -33.53 -11.94
N LEU A 131 12.19 -33.73 -11.48
CA LEU A 131 13.05 -34.84 -11.95
C LEU A 131 12.39 -36.22 -11.75
N ASN A 132 11.46 -36.33 -10.79
CA ASN A 132 10.62 -37.50 -10.53
C ASN A 132 9.16 -37.06 -10.38
N ASP A 133 8.51 -36.66 -11.48
CA ASP A 133 7.06 -36.55 -11.52
C ASP A 133 6.42 -37.95 -11.66
N PRO A 134 5.76 -38.49 -10.62
CA PRO A 134 5.11 -39.81 -10.69
C PRO A 134 3.89 -39.83 -11.64
N TYR A 135 3.46 -38.68 -12.18
CA TYR A 135 2.40 -38.56 -13.17
C TYR A 135 2.89 -38.29 -14.59
N ASN A 136 4.21 -38.26 -14.81
CA ASN A 136 4.76 -38.19 -16.16
C ASN A 136 4.72 -39.59 -16.78
N TYR A 137 3.60 -39.91 -17.44
CA TYR A 137 3.48 -41.16 -18.19
C TYR A 137 4.43 -41.12 -19.39
N PRO A 138 5.41 -42.03 -19.50
CA PRO A 138 6.21 -42.13 -20.71
C PRO A 138 5.27 -42.43 -21.88
N LYS A 139 5.48 -41.72 -22.99
CA LYS A 139 4.63 -41.71 -24.19
C LYS A 139 4.64 -43.02 -25.00
N ASP A 140 5.14 -44.12 -24.43
CA ASP A 140 5.45 -45.37 -25.12
C ASP A 140 4.59 -46.56 -24.63
N MET A 141 3.39 -46.30 -24.10
CA MET A 141 2.39 -47.36 -23.85
C MET A 141 1.11 -47.16 -24.67
N GLU A 142 1.27 -46.85 -25.95
CA GLU A 142 0.25 -47.17 -26.96
C GLU A 142 0.56 -48.58 -27.51
N VAL A 143 -0.28 -49.55 -27.14
CA VAL A 143 -0.38 -50.87 -27.79
C VAL A 143 -1.47 -50.79 -28.85
#